data_AF-L8JVL1-F1
#
_entry.id   AF-L8JVL1-F1
#
_cell.length_a   1.000
_cell.length_b   1.000
_cell.length_c   1.000
_cell.angle_alpha   90.00
_cell.angle_beta   90.00
_cell.angle_gamma   90.00
#
_symmetry.space_group_name_H-M   'P 1'
#
loop_
_entity.id
_entity.type
_entity.pdbx_description
1 polymer ?
#
loop_
_entity_poly.entity_id
_entity_poly.type
_entity_poly.pdbx_seq_one_letter_code
_entity_poly.pdbx_strand_id
1 'polypeptide(L)'
;MNGSRMMRIVVFCLILLITGCGGSLSDEQRKALKKEMENREIKKVSEEELFEKAYQLGREYVKQLRSTNSGAVAKKNNVRVRFADSNNAELPEKYKGIWEAYIHAPAGTQLEDNVQQNGDTLIYSVPVIEEEQLKGVWLIDIPKKNVVLAL
;
A
#
# COMPACT_ATOMS: atom_id res chain seq x y z
N MET A 1 41.03 42.96 42.86
CA MET A 1 41.33 42.54 41.47
C MET A 1 41.20 41.02 41.38
N ASN A 2 40.06 40.46 40.96
CA ASN A 2 39.92 39.00 40.68
C ASN A 2 38.74 38.65 39.73
N GLY A 3 37.85 39.60 39.40
CA GLY A 3 36.67 39.35 38.57
C GLY A 3 36.94 39.02 37.10
N SER A 4 37.99 39.59 36.48
CA SER A 4 38.23 39.39 35.03
C SER A 4 38.83 38.03 34.67
N ARG A 5 39.48 37.34 35.63
CA ARG A 5 39.97 35.96 35.42
C ARG A 5 38.84 34.93 35.54
N MET A 6 37.88 35.15 36.44
CA MET A 6 36.74 34.25 36.63
C MET A 6 35.81 34.23 35.41
N MET A 7 35.55 35.41 34.80
CA MET A 7 34.70 35.53 33.61
C MET A 7 35.32 34.88 32.36
N ARG A 8 36.65 34.90 32.22
CA ARG A 8 37.35 34.23 31.10
C ARG A 8 37.31 32.71 31.21
N ILE A 9 37.36 32.16 32.42
CA ILE A 9 37.28 30.71 32.65
C ILE A 9 35.86 30.20 32.37
N VAL A 10 34.83 30.92 32.80
CA VAL A 10 33.42 30.57 32.54
C VAL A 10 33.12 30.56 31.03
N VAL A 11 33.62 31.55 30.29
CA VAL A 11 33.46 31.60 28.83
C VAL A 11 34.19 30.45 28.13
N PHE A 12 35.38 30.07 28.59
CA PHE A 12 36.13 28.93 28.04
C PHE A 12 35.44 27.57 28.31
N CYS A 13 34.88 27.39 29.52
CA CYS A 13 34.09 26.20 29.84
C CYS A 13 32.79 26.12 29.04
N LEU A 14 32.17 27.27 28.73
CA LEU A 14 30.96 27.32 27.91
C LEU A 14 31.25 26.93 26.46
N ILE A 15 32.41 27.31 25.90
CA ILE A 15 32.84 26.96 24.55
C ILE A 15 33.15 25.45 24.42
N LEU A 16 33.69 24.81 25.46
CA LEU A 16 33.94 23.36 25.46
C LEU A 16 32.66 22.52 25.50
N LEU A 17 31.55 23.05 26.01
CA LEU A 17 30.28 22.35 26.06
C LEU A 17 29.52 22.34 24.73
N ILE A 18 29.80 23.28 23.81
CA ILE A 18 29.15 23.37 22.50
C ILE A 18 29.85 22.57 21.38
N THR A 19 31.08 22.08 21.60
CA THR A 19 31.79 21.25 20.60
C THR A 19 31.55 19.74 20.74
N GLY A 20 30.70 19.31 21.69
CA GLY A 20 30.41 17.89 21.97
C GLY A 20 29.32 17.25 21.10
N CYS A 21 28.70 17.99 20.18
CA CYS A 21 27.60 17.46 19.33
C CYS A 21 28.13 16.78 18.06
N GLY A 22 29.08 15.85 18.20
CA GLY A 22 29.62 15.02 17.13
C GLY A 22 28.95 13.64 17.09
N GLY A 23 27.63 13.59 16.98
CA GLY A 23 26.88 12.32 16.96
C GLY A 23 27.11 11.56 15.66
N SER A 24 28.04 10.61 15.65
CA SER A 24 28.15 9.65 14.55
C SER A 24 26.95 8.69 14.63
N LEU A 25 25.97 8.84 13.74
CA LEU A 25 24.94 7.83 13.53
C LEU A 25 25.61 6.48 13.29
N SER A 26 25.21 5.44 14.04
CA SER A 26 25.65 4.07 13.78
C SER A 26 25.20 3.64 12.37
N ASP A 27 25.88 2.67 11.77
CA ASP A 27 25.56 2.23 10.40
C ASP A 27 24.10 1.75 10.28
N GLU A 28 23.54 1.15 11.31
CA GLU A 28 22.12 0.80 11.43
C GLU A 28 21.21 2.03 11.32
N GLN A 29 21.52 3.10 12.07
CA GLN A 29 20.75 4.34 12.05
C GLN A 29 20.87 5.06 10.70
N ARG A 30 22.06 5.06 10.07
CA ARG A 30 22.24 5.61 8.72
C ARG A 30 21.43 4.85 7.68
N LYS A 31 21.39 3.52 7.78
CA LYS A 31 20.66 2.66 6.84
C LYS A 31 19.15 2.82 7.00
N ALA A 32 18.66 2.96 8.24
CA ALA A 32 17.27 3.28 8.52
C ALA A 32 16.88 4.67 7.99
N LEU A 33 17.72 5.69 8.23
CA LEU A 33 17.51 7.03 7.70
C LEU A 33 17.50 7.06 6.17
N LYS A 34 18.44 6.35 5.53
CA LYS A 34 18.50 6.26 4.07
C LYS A 34 17.23 5.63 3.50
N LYS A 35 16.74 4.54 4.10
CA LYS A 35 15.45 3.94 3.73
C LYS A 35 14.27 4.89 3.93
N GLU A 36 14.27 5.66 5.02
CA GLU A 36 13.24 6.68 5.23
C GLU A 36 13.31 7.81 4.20
N MET A 37 14.52 8.21 3.78
CA MET A 37 14.71 9.21 2.74
C MET A 37 14.25 8.72 1.38
N GLU A 38 14.62 7.49 0.99
CA GLU A 38 14.15 6.83 -0.23
C GLU A 38 12.61 6.69 -0.23
N ASN A 39 12.01 6.36 0.92
CA ASN A 39 10.55 6.29 1.06
C ASN A 39 9.83 7.64 0.95
N ARG A 40 10.55 8.77 1.07
CA ARG A 40 10.00 10.14 0.98
C ARG A 40 10.26 10.79 -0.37
N GLU A 41 11.01 10.15 -1.26
CA GLU A 41 11.30 10.70 -2.58
C GLU A 41 10.02 10.74 -3.43
N ILE A 42 9.72 11.91 -4.01
CA ILE A 42 8.56 12.09 -4.89
C ILE A 42 8.87 11.40 -6.22
N LYS A 43 8.51 10.12 -6.33
CA LYS A 43 8.55 9.38 -7.58
C LYS A 43 7.39 9.80 -8.47
N LYS A 44 7.68 10.27 -9.69
CA LYS A 44 6.67 10.45 -10.73
C LYS A 44 6.40 9.07 -11.34
N VAL A 45 5.24 8.50 -11.03
CA VAL A 45 4.80 7.19 -11.52
C VAL A 45 3.71 7.40 -12.58
N SER A 46 3.78 6.67 -13.70
CA SER A 46 2.73 6.74 -14.72
C SER A 46 1.45 6.03 -14.26
N GLU A 47 0.31 6.38 -14.85
CA GLU A 47 -0.94 5.66 -14.55
C GLU A 47 -0.85 4.20 -15.00
N GLU A 48 -0.23 3.92 -16.14
CA GLU A 48 -0.06 2.55 -16.63
C GLU A 48 0.73 1.68 -15.65
N GLU A 49 1.81 2.21 -15.08
CA GLU A 49 2.62 1.52 -14.07
C GLU A 49 1.81 1.19 -12.82
N LEU A 50 0.93 2.10 -12.40
CA LEU A 50 0.04 1.88 -11.25
C LEU A 50 -0.97 0.77 -11.54
N PHE A 51 -1.60 0.79 -12.71
CA PHE A 51 -2.60 -0.21 -13.09
C PHE A 51 -1.97 -1.60 -13.22
N GLU A 52 -0.84 -1.71 -13.92
CA GLU A 52 -0.10 -2.96 -14.07
C GLU A 52 0.34 -3.51 -12.71
N LYS A 53 0.88 -2.64 -11.84
CA LYS A 53 1.32 -3.08 -10.51
C LYS A 53 0.15 -3.49 -9.62
N ALA A 54 -0.97 -2.78 -9.65
CA ALA A 54 -2.18 -3.16 -8.94
C ALA A 54 -2.73 -4.51 -9.43
N TYR A 55 -2.67 -4.75 -10.74
CA TYR A 55 -3.07 -6.03 -11.34
C TYR A 55 -2.21 -7.19 -10.84
N GLN A 56 -0.89 -6.99 -10.77
CA GLN A 56 0.05 -7.98 -10.21
C GLN A 56 -0.22 -8.26 -8.73
N LEU A 57 -0.36 -7.21 -7.91
CA LEU A 57 -0.65 -7.33 -6.48
C LEU A 57 -1.99 -8.03 -6.25
N GLY A 58 -3.02 -7.69 -7.02
CA GLY A 58 -4.33 -8.32 -6.98
C GLY A 58 -4.24 -9.84 -7.16
N ARG A 59 -3.54 -10.29 -8.21
CA ARG A 59 -3.30 -11.73 -8.45
C ARG A 59 -2.52 -12.39 -7.33
N GLU A 60 -1.55 -11.70 -6.74
CA GLU A 60 -0.82 -12.24 -5.59
C GLU A 60 -1.74 -12.41 -4.37
N TYR A 61 -2.58 -11.43 -4.07
CA TYR A 61 -3.51 -11.50 -2.95
C TYR A 61 -4.54 -12.61 -3.16
N VAL A 62 -5.02 -12.82 -4.38
CA VAL A 62 -5.91 -13.97 -4.71
C VAL A 62 -5.23 -15.30 -4.49
N LYS A 63 -3.94 -15.43 -4.84
CA LYS A 63 -3.18 -16.65 -4.53
C LYS A 63 -3.11 -16.88 -3.01
N GLN A 64 -2.97 -15.82 -2.22
CA GLN A 64 -3.00 -15.91 -0.76
C GLN A 64 -4.40 -16.29 -0.24
N LEU A 65 -5.49 -15.84 -0.87
CA LEU A 65 -6.86 -16.23 -0.51
C LEU A 65 -7.11 -17.73 -0.67
N ARG A 66 -6.31 -18.44 -1.49
CA ARG A 66 -6.40 -19.91 -1.60
C ARG A 66 -5.84 -20.64 -0.39
N SER A 67 -4.92 -20.02 0.35
CA SER A 67 -4.20 -20.64 1.48
C SER A 67 -4.62 -20.09 2.84
N THR A 68 -5.35 -18.97 2.88
CA THR A 68 -5.83 -18.36 4.12
C THR A 68 -7.14 -17.59 3.91
N ASN A 69 -7.78 -17.18 5.00
CA ASN A 69 -9.04 -16.44 4.92
C ASN A 69 -8.83 -14.97 4.49
N SER A 70 -9.89 -14.37 3.96
CA SER A 70 -9.89 -12.99 3.46
C SER A 70 -9.50 -11.94 4.50
N GLY A 71 -9.88 -12.12 5.77
CA GLY A 71 -9.51 -11.22 6.86
C GLY A 71 -8.00 -11.19 7.13
N ALA A 72 -7.34 -12.35 7.05
CA ALA A 72 -5.89 -12.45 7.20
C ALA A 72 -5.15 -11.77 6.05
N VAL A 73 -5.57 -11.97 4.81
CA VAL A 73 -5.02 -11.28 3.63
C VAL A 73 -5.22 -9.77 3.73
N ALA A 74 -6.43 -9.33 4.10
CA ALA A 74 -6.77 -7.93 4.28
C ALA A 74 -5.87 -7.25 5.32
N LYS A 75 -5.73 -7.88 6.50
CA LYS A 75 -4.90 -7.35 7.59
C LYS A 75 -3.42 -7.32 7.23
N LYS A 76 -2.89 -8.42 6.68
CA LYS A 76 -1.46 -8.55 6.36
C LYS A 76 -1.02 -7.52 5.32
N ASN A 77 -1.84 -7.29 4.31
CA ASN A 77 -1.49 -6.44 3.17
C ASN A 77 -2.09 -5.03 3.27
N ASN A 78 -2.82 -4.72 4.35
CA ASN A 78 -3.53 -3.44 4.53
C ASN A 78 -4.43 -3.10 3.32
N VAL A 79 -5.28 -4.05 2.93
CA VAL A 79 -6.25 -3.94 1.83
C VAL A 79 -7.65 -4.30 2.33
N ARG A 80 -8.70 -3.96 1.57
CA ARG A 80 -10.05 -4.51 1.85
C ARG A 80 -10.37 -5.59 0.84
N VAL A 81 -10.79 -6.76 1.31
CA VAL A 81 -11.20 -7.88 0.48
C VAL A 81 -12.69 -8.11 0.69
N ARG A 82 -13.44 -8.26 -0.40
CA ARG A 82 -14.88 -8.58 -0.40
C ARG A 82 -15.16 -9.67 -1.43
N PHE A 83 -16.16 -10.48 -1.16
CA PHE A 83 -16.72 -11.41 -2.14
C PHE A 83 -18.13 -10.96 -2.51
N ALA A 84 -18.36 -10.76 -3.80
CA ALA A 84 -19.64 -10.47 -4.39
C ALA A 84 -20.23 -11.75 -4.97
N ASP A 85 -21.42 -12.13 -4.56
CA ASP A 85 -22.18 -13.24 -5.12
C ASP A 85 -23.68 -12.89 -5.14
N SER A 86 -24.50 -13.80 -5.66
CA SER A 86 -25.95 -13.62 -5.73
C SER A 86 -26.65 -13.58 -4.38
N ASN A 87 -25.97 -13.96 -3.29
CA ASN A 87 -26.52 -14.03 -1.94
C ASN A 87 -26.18 -12.78 -1.10
N ASN A 88 -25.20 -11.99 -1.53
CA ASN A 88 -24.72 -10.83 -0.81
C ASN A 88 -25.49 -9.56 -1.23
N ALA A 89 -26.64 -9.34 -0.58
CA ALA A 89 -27.63 -8.34 -0.98
C ALA A 89 -27.19 -6.86 -0.89
N GLU A 90 -26.06 -6.55 -0.24
CA GLU A 90 -25.62 -5.15 -0.04
C GLU A 90 -24.17 -4.92 -0.43
N LEU A 91 -23.94 -4.81 -1.75
CA LEU A 91 -22.71 -4.21 -2.27
C LEU A 91 -22.82 -2.69 -2.24
N PRO A 92 -21.81 -1.98 -1.69
CA PRO A 92 -21.70 -0.54 -1.88
C PRO A 92 -21.78 -0.16 -3.36
N GLU A 93 -22.40 0.99 -3.66
CA GLU A 93 -22.72 1.44 -5.02
C GLU A 93 -21.54 1.31 -6.00
N LYS A 94 -20.34 1.68 -5.56
CA LYS A 94 -19.11 1.59 -6.35
C LYS A 94 -18.74 0.19 -6.86
N TYR A 95 -19.28 -0.87 -6.26
CA TYR A 95 -19.02 -2.26 -6.64
C TYR A 95 -20.16 -2.88 -7.44
N LYS A 96 -21.36 -2.28 -7.43
CA LYS A 96 -22.51 -2.81 -8.15
C LYS A 96 -22.23 -2.87 -9.65
N GLY A 97 -21.72 -1.78 -10.23
CA GLY A 97 -21.36 -1.76 -11.65
C GLY A 97 -20.29 -2.80 -12.03
N ILE A 98 -19.36 -3.12 -11.11
CA ILE A 98 -18.36 -4.18 -11.33
C ILE A 98 -19.05 -5.53 -11.36
N TRP A 99 -19.86 -5.83 -10.35
CA TRP A 99 -20.61 -7.07 -10.25
C TRP A 99 -21.54 -7.27 -11.44
N GLU A 100 -22.30 -6.24 -11.81
CA GLU A 100 -23.22 -6.20 -12.96
C GLU A 100 -22.50 -6.53 -14.27
N ALA A 101 -21.29 -5.98 -14.48
CA ALA A 101 -20.50 -6.27 -15.68
C ALA A 101 -20.12 -7.75 -15.79
N TYR A 102 -19.87 -8.44 -14.68
CA TYR A 102 -19.57 -9.88 -14.68
C TYR A 102 -20.81 -10.76 -14.85
N ILE A 103 -21.93 -10.45 -14.19
CA ILE A 103 -23.15 -11.26 -14.29
C ILE A 103 -23.88 -11.09 -15.63
N HIS A 104 -23.72 -9.93 -16.28
CA HIS A 104 -24.35 -9.62 -17.56
C HIS A 104 -23.38 -9.72 -18.75
N ALA A 105 -22.22 -10.34 -18.54
CA ALA A 105 -21.29 -10.60 -19.63
C ALA A 105 -21.96 -11.46 -20.71
N PRO A 106 -21.75 -11.17 -22.01
CA PRO A 106 -22.36 -11.95 -23.09
C PRO A 106 -21.96 -13.42 -23.01
N ALA A 107 -22.89 -14.32 -23.32
CA ALA A 107 -22.63 -15.76 -23.35
C ALA A 107 -21.44 -16.07 -24.28
N GLY A 108 -20.51 -16.90 -23.81
CA GLY A 108 -19.27 -17.22 -24.53
C GLY A 108 -18.14 -16.21 -24.35
N THR A 109 -18.34 -15.13 -23.59
CA THR A 109 -17.26 -14.22 -23.21
C THR A 109 -16.41 -14.87 -22.13
N GLN A 110 -15.09 -14.92 -22.35
CA GLN A 110 -14.16 -15.27 -21.29
C GLN A 110 -14.11 -14.13 -20.27
N LEU A 111 -14.51 -14.41 -19.03
CA LEU A 111 -14.43 -13.44 -17.95
C LEU A 111 -12.98 -13.31 -17.50
N GLU A 112 -12.46 -12.09 -17.51
CA GLU A 112 -11.09 -11.79 -17.12
C GLU A 112 -11.04 -10.91 -15.87
N ASP A 113 -9.89 -10.93 -15.21
CA ASP A 113 -9.58 -10.04 -14.11
C ASP A 113 -9.52 -8.60 -14.62
N ASN A 114 -9.90 -7.63 -13.79
CA ASN A 114 -9.86 -6.21 -14.14
C ASN A 114 -9.28 -5.36 -13.01
N VAL A 115 -8.75 -4.19 -13.36
CA VAL A 115 -8.38 -3.13 -12.41
C VAL A 115 -9.07 -1.85 -12.83
N GLN A 116 -9.72 -1.20 -11.88
CA GLN A 116 -10.30 0.13 -12.07
C GLN A 116 -9.92 1.08 -10.94
N GLN A 117 -9.78 2.35 -11.26
CA GLN A 117 -9.48 3.36 -10.25
C GLN A 117 -10.77 3.93 -9.64
N ASN A 118 -10.74 4.17 -8.34
CA ASN A 118 -11.76 4.90 -7.61
C ASN A 118 -11.10 5.81 -6.57
N GLY A 119 -10.87 7.07 -6.94
CA GLY A 119 -10.10 8.02 -6.13
C GLY A 119 -8.67 7.52 -5.88
N ASP A 120 -8.29 7.43 -4.60
CA ASP A 120 -6.98 6.94 -4.14
C ASP A 120 -6.91 5.42 -3.94
N THR A 121 -7.86 4.67 -4.51
CA THR A 121 -7.90 3.22 -4.45
C THR A 121 -7.96 2.63 -5.85
N LEU A 122 -7.17 1.59 -6.09
CA LEU A 122 -7.30 0.72 -7.25
C LEU A 122 -8.09 -0.51 -6.81
N ILE A 123 -9.17 -0.82 -7.51
CA ILE A 123 -10.04 -1.95 -7.24
C ILE A 123 -9.66 -3.04 -8.24
N TYR A 124 -9.09 -4.12 -7.74
CA TYR A 124 -8.87 -5.32 -8.52
C TYR A 124 -10.07 -6.27 -8.36
N SER A 125 -10.62 -6.74 -9.48
CA SER A 125 -11.72 -7.70 -9.51
C SER A 125 -11.33 -8.97 -10.27
N VAL A 126 -11.70 -10.14 -9.72
CA VAL A 126 -11.47 -11.44 -10.37
C VAL A 126 -12.69 -12.33 -10.23
N PRO A 127 -13.21 -12.92 -11.33
CA PRO A 127 -14.31 -13.86 -11.27
C PRO A 127 -13.86 -15.20 -10.65
N VAL A 128 -14.73 -15.81 -9.86
CA VAL A 128 -14.61 -17.19 -9.39
C VAL A 128 -15.56 -18.04 -10.20
N ILE A 129 -15.00 -18.88 -11.06
CA ILE A 129 -15.74 -19.76 -11.96
C ILE A 129 -15.55 -21.19 -11.46
N GLU A 130 -16.66 -21.89 -11.22
CA GLU A 130 -16.68 -23.31 -10.90
C GLU A 130 -17.74 -23.99 -11.79
N GLU A 131 -17.39 -25.11 -12.41
CA GLU A 131 -18.30 -25.85 -13.32
C GLU A 131 -18.90 -24.95 -14.43
N GLU A 132 -18.05 -24.07 -15.01
CA GLU A 132 -18.44 -23.09 -16.04
C GLU A 132 -19.47 -22.03 -15.57
N GLN A 133 -19.77 -21.98 -14.28
CA GLN A 133 -20.68 -21.01 -13.69
C GLN A 133 -19.93 -19.98 -12.86
N LEU A 134 -20.29 -18.71 -13.01
CA LEU A 134 -19.83 -17.64 -12.13
C LEU A 134 -20.41 -17.85 -10.73
N LYS A 135 -19.56 -18.23 -9.76
CA LYS A 135 -19.95 -18.34 -8.34
C LYS A 135 -19.90 -17.00 -7.61
N GLY A 136 -19.05 -16.10 -8.08
CA GLY A 136 -18.93 -14.76 -7.53
C GLY A 136 -17.70 -14.03 -8.06
N VAL A 137 -17.41 -12.86 -7.49
CA VAL A 137 -16.28 -12.02 -7.85
C VAL A 137 -15.57 -11.59 -6.58
N TRP A 138 -14.26 -11.81 -6.51
CA TRP A 138 -13.44 -11.16 -5.48
C TRP A 138 -13.19 -9.72 -5.86
N LEU A 139 -13.40 -8.82 -4.90
CA LEU A 139 -13.18 -7.38 -5.01
C LEU A 139 -12.13 -6.97 -3.99
N ILE A 140 -11.00 -6.45 -4.45
CA ILE A 140 -9.87 -6.08 -3.60
C ILE A 140 -9.58 -4.59 -3.77
N ASP A 141 -9.85 -3.80 -2.73
CA ASP A 141 -9.45 -2.41 -2.66
C ASP A 141 -7.98 -2.32 -2.25
N ILE A 142 -7.14 -1.93 -3.20
CA ILE A 142 -5.71 -1.71 -3.02
C ILE A 142 -5.48 -0.20 -2.92
N PRO A 143 -5.08 0.34 -1.75
CA PRO A 143 -4.71 1.74 -1.62
C PRO A 143 -3.60 2.09 -2.61
N LYS A 144 -3.73 3.22 -3.33
CA LYS A 144 -2.71 3.69 -4.30
C LYS A 144 -1.32 3.80 -3.66
N LYS A 145 -1.26 4.17 -2.38
CA LYS A 145 -0.03 4.16 -1.58
C LYS A 145 0.66 2.78 -1.57
N ASN A 146 -0.09 1.69 -1.41
CA ASN A 146 0.48 0.34 -1.39
C ASN A 146 1.09 -0.01 -2.75
N VAL A 147 0.45 0.42 -3.84
CA VAL A 147 0.94 0.21 -5.20
C VAL A 147 2.21 1.00 -5.45
N VAL A 148 2.23 2.28 -5.10
CA VAL A 148 3.41 3.16 -5.23
C VAL A 148 4.60 2.63 -4.42
N LEU A 149 4.37 2.13 -3.20
CA LEU A 149 5.43 1.55 -2.38
C LEU A 149 5.96 0.20 -2.91
N ALA A 150 5.23 -0.45 -3.81
CA ALA A 150 5.60 -1.73 -4.41
C ALA A 150 6.27 -1.57 -5.80
N LEU A 151 6.39 -0.34 -6.30
CA LEU A 151 7.12 0.02 -7.53
C LEU A 151 8.60 0.32 -7.24
#